data_AF-A0A1T4UW84-F1
#
_entry.id   AF-A0A1T4UW84-F1
#
_cell.length_a   1.000
_cell.length_b   1.000
_cell.length_c   1.000
_cell.angle_alpha   90.00
_cell.angle_beta   90.00
_cell.angle_gamma   90.00
#
_symmetry.space_group_name_H-M   'P 1'
#
loop_
_entity.id
_entity.type
_entity.pdbx_description
1 polymer ?
#
loop_
_entity_poly.entity_id
_entity_poly.type
_entity_poly.pdbx_seq_one_letter_code
_entity_poly.pdbx_strand_id
1 'polypeptide(L)'
;MKLTYEQRLLVAEDYFRIGASCTANKWGLNRDYVRELSRLLENNSLQDHSKYNIYTSDFKITVVKAYVNGEGSFRDIATRYGIPDKKSVRTWYHIYQT
;
A
#
# COMPACT_ATOMS: atom_id res chain seq x y z
N MET A 1 2.76 18.89 4.02
CA MET A 1 3.90 17.95 4.10
C MET A 1 3.36 16.53 3.87
N LYS A 2 3.99 15.71 3.03
CA LYS A 2 3.54 14.34 2.75
C LYS A 2 4.45 13.36 3.50
N LEU A 3 3.91 12.68 4.52
CA LEU A 3 4.66 11.68 5.30
C LEU A 3 4.95 10.44 4.44
N THR A 4 6.16 9.90 4.59
CA THR A 4 6.55 8.60 4.01
C THR A 4 5.83 7.45 4.71
N TYR A 5 5.86 6.26 4.12
CA TYR A 5 5.22 5.08 4.70
C TYR A 5 5.77 4.75 6.10
N GLU A 6 7.09 4.73 6.24
CA GLU A 6 7.77 4.47 7.51
C GLU A 6 7.37 5.50 8.58
N GLN A 7 7.30 6.78 8.21
CA GLN A 7 6.86 7.83 9.13
C GLN A 7 5.42 7.66 9.59
N ARG A 8 4.51 7.19 8.72
CA ARG A 8 3.12 6.90 9.10
C ARG A 8 3.03 5.73 10.07
N LEU A 9 3.89 4.71 9.91
CA LEU A 9 3.97 3.57 10.82
C LEU A 9 4.40 4.03 12.22
N LEU A 10 5.47 4.82 12.30
CA LEU A 10 5.98 5.38 13.56
C LEU A 10 4.96 6.28 14.26
N VAL A 11 4.21 7.09 13.50
CA VAL A 11 3.12 7.92 14.03
C VAL A 11 2.04 7.07 14.68
N ALA A 12 1.69 5.93 14.08
CA ALA A 12 0.68 5.04 14.65
C ALA A 12 1.18 4.29 15.88
N GLU A 13 2.42 3.80 15.88
CA GLU A 13 3.04 3.22 17.08
C GLU A 13 3.04 4.19 18.25
N ASP A 14 3.44 5.45 18.00
CA ASP A 14 3.35 6.52 19.00
C ASP A 14 1.90 6.77 19.43
N TYR A 15 0.94 6.78 18.50
CA TYR A 15 -0.49 6.93 18.84
C TYR A 15 -0.96 5.85 19.82
N PHE A 16 -0.62 4.58 19.61
CA PHE A 16 -1.00 3.50 20.53
C PHE A 16 -0.31 3.63 21.89
N ARG A 17 0.88 4.23 21.94
CA ARG A 17 1.68 4.39 23.17
C ARG A 17 1.29 5.61 24.00
N ILE A 18 1.14 6.78 23.38
CA ILE A 18 0.99 8.07 24.07
C ILE A 18 -0.31 8.81 23.71
N GLY A 19 -1.12 8.27 22.81
CA GLY A 19 -2.44 8.79 22.44
C GLY A 19 -2.42 9.99 21.48
N ALA A 20 -3.57 10.24 20.84
CA ALA A 20 -3.74 11.17 19.72
C ALA A 20 -3.14 12.57 19.93
N SER A 21 -3.35 13.14 21.12
CA SER A 21 -2.97 14.53 21.41
C SER A 21 -1.45 14.68 21.52
N CYS A 22 -0.79 13.72 22.18
CA CYS A 22 0.65 13.73 22.40
C CYS A 22 1.41 13.41 21.11
N THR A 23 0.91 12.47 20.32
CA THR A 23 1.47 12.12 19.01
C THR A 23 1.37 13.28 18.02
N ALA A 24 0.22 13.96 17.97
CA ALA A 24 0.02 15.14 17.11
C ALA A 24 1.03 16.25 17.42
N ASN A 25 1.21 16.59 18.70
CA ASN A 25 2.18 17.60 19.13
C ASN A 25 3.62 17.18 18.85
N LYS A 26 3.97 15.91 19.09
CA LYS A 26 5.32 15.36 18.86
C LYS A 26 5.71 15.42 17.37
N TRP A 27 4.77 15.15 16.47
CA TRP A 27 5.02 15.09 15.03
C TRP A 27 4.65 16.38 14.27
N GLY A 28 4.13 17.39 14.98
CA GLY A 28 3.63 18.62 14.35
C GLY A 28 2.46 18.38 13.40
N LEU A 29 1.63 17.38 13.68
CA LEU A 29 0.51 16.94 12.84
C LEU A 29 -0.83 17.37 13.43
N ASN A 30 -1.83 17.48 12.57
CA ASN A 30 -3.20 17.67 13.02
C ASN A 30 -3.70 16.41 13.75
N ARG A 31 -4.36 16.57 14.90
CA ARG A 31 -4.87 15.47 15.73
C ARG A 31 -5.85 14.56 14.99
N ASP A 32 -6.72 15.13 14.16
CA ASP A 32 -7.70 14.36 13.40
C ASP A 32 -7.02 13.61 12.24
N TYR A 33 -5.95 14.18 11.68
CA TYR A 33 -5.11 13.47 10.73
C TYR A 33 -4.39 12.27 11.36
N VAL A 34 -3.89 12.38 12.60
CA VAL A 34 -3.29 11.25 13.34
C VAL A 34 -4.32 10.17 13.63
N ARG A 35 -5.54 10.53 14.04
CA ARG A 35 -6.64 9.56 14.25
C ARG A 35 -7.03 8.83 12.97
N GLU A 36 -7.12 9.57 11.87
CA GLU A 36 -7.44 9.00 10.56
C GLU A 36 -6.34 8.03 10.10
N LEU A 37 -5.07 8.39 10.27
CA LEU A 37 -3.95 7.50 10.00
C LEU A 37 -4.03 6.19 10.81
N SER A 38 -4.32 6.27 12.11
CA SER A 38 -4.47 5.08 12.96
C SER A 38 -5.65 4.19 12.53
N ARG A 39 -6.79 4.78 12.15
CA ARG A 39 -7.94 4.04 11.61
C ARG A 39 -7.62 3.32 10.29
N LEU A 40 -6.88 4.00 9.41
CA LEU A 40 -6.48 3.43 8.13
C LEU A 40 -5.48 2.28 8.31
N LEU A 41 -4.62 2.34 9.34
CA LEU A 41 -3.71 1.26 9.70
C LEU A 41 -4.42 0.07 10.34
N GLU A 42 -5.36 0.32 11.24
CA GLU A 42 -6.15 -0.72 11.92
C GLU A 42 -7.04 -1.50 10.94
N ASN A 43 -7.59 -0.84 9.93
CA ASN A 43 -8.39 -1.48 8.88
C ASN A 43 -7.55 -2.04 7.72
N ASN A 44 -6.22 -2.14 7.88
CA ASN A 44 -5.26 -2.58 6.85
C ASN A 44 -5.41 -1.84 5.49
N SER A 45 -6.04 -0.66 5.50
CA SER A 45 -6.49 0.10 4.33
C SER A 45 -5.47 1.14 3.85
N LEU A 46 -4.26 1.16 4.44
CA LEU A 46 -3.12 1.88 3.86
C LEU A 46 -2.51 1.16 2.65
N GLN A 47 -2.89 -0.10 2.39
CA GLN A 47 -2.52 -0.84 1.19
C GLN A 47 -3.35 -0.35 -0.02
N ASP A 48 -2.91 0.78 -0.55
CA ASP A 48 -3.32 1.39 -1.82
C ASP A 48 -4.66 2.12 -1.85
N HIS A 49 -4.59 3.44 -1.69
CA HIS A 49 -5.47 4.34 -2.42
C HIS A 49 -4.65 5.49 -3.00
N SER A 50 -3.76 5.17 -3.96
CA SER A 50 -3.69 6.13 -5.06
C SER A 50 -5.11 6.21 -5.61
N LYS A 51 -5.71 7.40 -5.62
CA LYS A 51 -7.02 7.70 -6.21
C LYS A 51 -7.17 7.17 -7.66
N TYR A 52 -6.05 6.75 -8.27
CA TYR A 52 -5.93 6.23 -9.64
C TYR A 52 -5.44 4.78 -9.73
N ASN A 53 -5.36 4.02 -8.63
CA ASN A 53 -5.07 2.58 -8.69
C ASN A 53 -6.36 1.77 -8.54
N ILE A 54 -6.73 1.12 -9.63
CA ILE A 54 -7.87 0.18 -9.65
C ILE A 54 -7.51 -1.14 -8.94
N TYR A 55 -6.21 -1.42 -8.76
CA TYR A 55 -5.70 -2.68 -8.22
C TYR A 55 -5.00 -2.49 -6.89
N THR A 56 -5.39 -3.21 -5.85
CA THR A 56 -4.75 -3.15 -4.53
C THR A 56 -3.32 -3.69 -4.57
N SER A 57 -2.48 -3.29 -3.61
CA SER A 57 -1.10 -3.78 -3.47
C SER A 57 -1.03 -5.30 -3.33
N ASP A 58 -1.84 -5.90 -2.47
CA ASP A 58 -1.93 -7.36 -2.30
C ASP A 58 -2.30 -8.08 -3.60
N PHE A 59 -3.21 -7.51 -4.39
CA PHE A 59 -3.57 -8.06 -5.68
C PHE A 59 -2.38 -8.04 -6.65
N LYS A 60 -1.68 -6.90 -6.75
CA LYS A 60 -0.48 -6.80 -7.59
C LYS A 60 0.60 -7.81 -7.18
N ILE A 61 0.83 -7.99 -5.89
CA ILE A 61 1.78 -8.96 -5.35
C ILE A 61 1.37 -10.38 -5.75
N THR A 62 0.08 -10.72 -5.61
CA THR A 62 -0.47 -12.03 -6.00
C THR A 62 -0.23 -12.31 -7.49
N VAL A 63 -0.53 -11.33 -8.35
CA VAL A 63 -0.34 -11.44 -9.80
C VAL A 63 1.14 -11.64 -10.16
N VAL A 64 2.04 -10.88 -9.53
CA VAL A 64 3.48 -11.00 -9.76
C VAL A 64 4.02 -12.35 -9.28
N LYS A 65 3.56 -12.85 -8.13
CA LYS A 65 3.94 -14.18 -7.63
C LYS A 65 3.55 -15.29 -8.60
N ALA A 66 2.36 -15.22 -9.19
CA ALA A 66 1.93 -16.19 -10.20
C ALA A 66 2.87 -16.21 -11.43
N TYR A 67 3.35 -15.05 -11.85
CA TYR A 67 4.38 -14.97 -12.90
C TYR A 67 5.72 -15.57 -12.45
N VAL A 68 6.20 -15.23 -11.25
CA VAL A 68 7.47 -15.74 -10.69
C VAL A 68 7.44 -17.27 -10.52
N ASN A 69 6.29 -17.84 -10.19
CA ASN A 69 6.07 -19.29 -10.09
C ASN A 69 6.07 -20.00 -11.46
N GLY A 70 6.17 -19.27 -12.57
CA GLY A 70 6.17 -19.85 -13.92
C GLY A 70 4.78 -20.28 -14.40
N GLU A 71 3.68 -19.74 -13.83
CA GLU A 71 2.31 -20.11 -14.18
C GLU A 71 1.87 -19.62 -15.58
N GLY A 72 2.73 -18.88 -16.29
CA GLY A 72 2.51 -18.46 -17.67
C GLY A 72 3.32 -17.22 -18.05
N SER A 73 3.14 -16.74 -19.28
CA SER A 73 3.71 -15.47 -19.73
C SER A 73 2.97 -14.27 -19.13
N PHE A 74 3.52 -13.06 -19.22
CA PHE A 74 2.81 -11.84 -18.80
C PHE A 74 1.41 -11.70 -19.41
N ARG A 75 1.19 -12.22 -20.62
CA ARG A 75 -0.12 -12.20 -21.29
C ARG A 75 -1.09 -13.21 -20.67
N ASP A 76 -0.61 -14.40 -20.35
CA ASP A 76 -1.43 -15.47 -19.76
C ASP A 76 -1.86 -15.07 -18.36
N ILE A 77 -0.92 -14.51 -17.58
CA ILE A 77 -1.19 -13.95 -16.25
C ILE A 77 -2.17 -12.78 -16.35
N ALA A 78 -1.97 -11.82 -17.26
CA ALA A 78 -2.90 -10.71 -17.43
C ALA A 78 -4.32 -11.19 -17.77
N THR A 79 -4.44 -12.17 -18.67
CA THR A 79 -5.73 -12.76 -19.06
C THR A 79 -6.40 -13.46 -17.88
N ARG A 80 -5.65 -14.26 -17.11
CA ARG A 80 -6.15 -15.01 -15.95
C ARG A 80 -6.71 -14.09 -14.85
N TYR A 81 -6.06 -12.95 -14.63
CA TYR A 81 -6.43 -12.00 -13.58
C TYR A 81 -7.30 -10.84 -14.09
N GLY A 82 -7.79 -10.88 -15.34
CA GLY A 82 -8.67 -9.85 -15.91
C GLY A 82 -7.99 -8.48 -16.10
N ILE A 83 -6.68 -8.47 -16.31
CA ILE A 83 -5.88 -7.26 -16.50
C ILE A 83 -5.86 -6.91 -18.00
N PRO A 84 -6.30 -5.69 -18.39
CA PRO A 84 -6.41 -5.32 -19.79
C PRO A 84 -5.07 -5.31 -20.55
N ASP A 85 -3.98 -4.92 -19.88
CA ASP A 85 -2.66 -4.81 -20.48
C ASP A 85 -1.60 -5.59 -19.69
N LYS A 86 -0.88 -6.46 -20.40
CA LYS A 86 0.30 -7.18 -19.88
C LYS A 86 1.41 -6.26 -19.41
N LYS A 87 1.47 -5.01 -19.91
CA LYS A 87 2.43 -4.00 -19.44
C LYS A 87 2.26 -3.71 -17.95
N SER A 88 1.04 -3.70 -17.43
CA SER A 88 0.79 -3.50 -15.99
C SER A 88 1.45 -4.60 -15.16
N VAL A 89 1.30 -5.86 -15.56
CA VAL A 89 1.96 -7.01 -14.91
C VAL A 89 3.48 -6.87 -14.97
N ARG A 90 4.03 -6.50 -16.12
CA ARG A 90 5.46 -6.26 -16.29
C ARG A 90 5.97 -5.15 -15.36
N THR A 91 5.28 -4.01 -15.28
CA THR A 91 5.64 -2.91 -14.40
C THR A 91 5.63 -3.34 -12.93
N TRP A 92 4.61 -4.08 -12.49
CA TRP A 92 4.56 -4.59 -11.12
C TRP A 92 5.67 -5.59 -10.83
N TYR A 93 6.04 -6.43 -11.79
CA TYR A 93 7.19 -7.32 -11.67
C TYR A 93 8.50 -6.56 -11.48
N HIS A 94 8.74 -5.50 -12.28
CA HIS A 94 9.94 -4.66 -12.11
C HIS A 94 9.98 -3.97 -10.75
N ILE A 95 8.85 -3.46 -10.27
CA ILE A 95 8.74 -2.86 -8.93
C ILE A 95 9.01 -3.89 -7.84
N TYR A 96 8.53 -5.14 -8.00
CA TYR A 96 8.76 -6.21 -7.04
C TYR A 96 10.21 -6.67 -6.98
N GLN A 97 10.96 -6.55 -8.07
CA GLN A 97 12.38 -6.91 -8.13
C GLN A 97 13.34 -5.78 -7.72
N THR A 98 12.86 -4.54 -7.58
CA THR A 98 13.65 -3.38 -7.15
C THR A 98 13.59 -3.24 -5.64
#